data_AF-A0A2N2CCP5-F1
#
_entry.id   AF-A0A2N2CCP5-F1
#
_cell.length_a   1.000
_cell.length_b   1.000
_cell.length_c   1.000
_cell.angle_alpha   90.00
_cell.angle_beta   90.00
_cell.angle_gamma   90.00
#
_symmetry.space_group_name_H-M   'P 1'
#
loop_
_entity.id
_entity.type
_entity.pdbx_description
1 polymer ?
#
loop_
_entity_poly.entity_id
_entity_poly.type
_entity_poly.pdbx_seq_one_letter_code
_entity_poly.pdbx_strand_id
1 'polypeptide(L)'
;MDEKRKELNSLINRMYRQLGKQVYNDLESDHLSIINYKKLADKIRSNIKAIQLLDITLDYESNEEDIDDVIYGDETLTPVMNNEGIYEYRFCPACQAGNHPDAIYCIRCKVKM
;
A
#
# COMPACT_ATOMS: atom_id res chain seq x y z
N MET A 1 -5.99 16.18 -18.27
CA MET A 1 -6.22 15.61 -16.92
C MET A 1 -7.64 15.07 -16.89
N ASP A 2 -7.75 13.75 -16.90
CA ASP A 2 -8.98 12.99 -17.18
C ASP A 2 -10.08 13.28 -16.16
N GLU A 3 -11.30 13.57 -16.62
CA GLU A 3 -12.44 13.98 -15.79
C GLU A 3 -12.77 12.90 -14.73
N LYS A 4 -12.61 11.64 -15.11
CA LYS A 4 -12.67 10.46 -14.23
C LYS A 4 -11.68 10.52 -13.07
N ARG A 5 -10.49 11.09 -13.27
CA ARG A 5 -9.45 11.22 -12.22
C ARG A 5 -9.84 12.29 -11.20
N LYS A 6 -10.53 13.36 -11.63
CA LYS A 6 -11.04 14.39 -10.71
C LYS A 6 -12.19 13.85 -9.86
N GLU A 7 -13.10 13.09 -10.46
CA GLU A 7 -14.19 12.43 -9.74
C GLU A 7 -13.67 11.43 -8.70
N LEU A 8 -12.69 10.61 -9.08
CA LEU A 8 -12.06 9.65 -8.18
C LEU A 8 -11.40 10.36 -6.99
N ASN A 9 -10.63 11.42 -7.24
CA ASN A 9 -10.00 12.19 -6.16
C ASN A 9 -11.03 12.86 -5.24
N SER A 10 -12.15 13.35 -5.80
CA SER A 10 -13.26 13.91 -5.02
C SER A 10 -13.90 12.85 -4.11
N LEU A 11 -14.12 11.65 -4.64
CA LEU A 11 -14.67 10.52 -3.87
C LEU A 11 -13.72 10.09 -2.75
N ILE A 12 -12.43 9.95 -3.04
CA ILE A 12 -11.39 9.61 -2.07
C ILE A 12 -11.35 10.63 -0.94
N ASN A 13 -11.33 11.93 -1.27
CA ASN A 13 -11.34 13.00 -0.27
C ASN A 13 -12.60 12.98 0.60
N ARG A 14 -13.75 12.66 0.02
CA ARG A 14 -15.01 12.49 0.76
C ARG A 14 -14.93 11.31 1.73
N MET A 15 -14.37 10.18 1.29
CA MET A 15 -14.17 9.00 2.15
C MET A 15 -13.22 9.29 3.31
N TYR A 16 -12.09 9.96 3.06
CA TYR A 16 -11.16 10.35 4.14
C TYR A 16 -11.81 11.26 5.17
N ARG A 17 -12.63 12.23 4.73
CA ARG A 17 -13.39 13.10 5.65
C ARG A 17 -14.43 12.32 6.47
N GLN A 18 -15.11 11.35 5.87
CA GLN A 18 -16.06 10.50 6.59
C GLN A 18 -15.36 9.62 7.62
N LEU A 19 -14.21 9.03 7.27
CA LEU A 19 -13.41 8.22 8.19
C LEU A 19 -12.92 9.06 9.38
N GLY A 20 -12.40 10.27 9.11
CA GLY A 20 -11.96 11.18 10.16
C GLY A 20 -13.09 11.57 11.12
N LYS A 21 -14.31 11.79 10.61
CA LYS A 21 -15.49 12.04 11.45
C LYS A 21 -15.89 10.83 12.29
N GLN A 22 -15.82 9.62 11.73
CA GLN A 22 -16.11 8.39 12.48
C GLN A 22 -15.11 8.19 13.61
N VAL A 23 -13.80 8.32 13.32
CA VAL A 23 -12.75 8.21 14.34
C VAL A 23 -12.91 9.27 15.43
N TYR A 24 -13.20 10.52 15.07
CA TYR A 24 -13.43 11.58 16.04
C TYR A 24 -14.65 11.30 16.94
N ASN A 25 -15.78 10.89 16.34
CA ASN A 25 -16.98 10.55 17.11
C ASN A 25 -16.78 9.31 17.99
N ASP A 26 -16.03 8.32 17.53
CA ASP A 26 -15.67 7.13 18.31
C ASP A 26 -14.76 7.48 19.50
N LEU A 27 -13.92 8.53 19.37
CA LEU A 27 -13.08 9.07 20.44
C LEU A 27 -13.84 9.96 21.43
N GLU A 28 -14.84 10.71 20.98
CA GLU A 28 -15.71 11.54 21.85
C GLU A 28 -16.77 10.71 22.60
N SER A 29 -17.20 9.58 22.04
CA SER A 29 -18.10 8.67 22.74
C SER A 29 -17.31 7.88 23.79
N ASP A 30 -17.54 8.17 25.07
CA ASP A 30 -16.93 7.54 26.25
C ASP A 30 -17.37 6.06 26.46
N HIS A 31 -17.51 5.32 25.36
CA HIS A 31 -17.84 3.91 25.29
C HIS A 31 -16.74 3.13 24.56
N LEU A 32 -15.51 3.31 25.04
CA LEU A 32 -14.41 2.38 24.85
C LEU A 32 -14.66 1.10 25.68
N SER A 33 -15.79 0.42 25.43
CA SER A 33 -16.01 -0.92 25.96
C SER A 33 -15.03 -1.86 25.26
N ILE A 34 -14.32 -2.69 26.03
CA ILE A 34 -13.39 -3.73 25.55
C ILE A 34 -14.01 -4.62 24.45
N ILE A 35 -15.35 -4.74 24.45
CA ILE A 35 -16.14 -5.45 23.44
C ILE A 35 -15.99 -4.84 22.04
N ASN A 36 -15.92 -3.51 21.92
CA ASN A 36 -15.75 -2.83 20.64
C ASN A 36 -14.34 -3.03 20.07
N TYR A 37 -13.30 -3.02 20.93
CA TYR A 37 -11.95 -3.39 20.53
C TYR A 37 -11.83 -4.84 20.08
N LYS A 38 -12.51 -5.77 20.77
CA LYS A 38 -12.52 -7.17 20.37
C LYS A 38 -13.17 -7.36 19.00
N LYS A 39 -14.31 -6.70 18.74
CA LYS A 39 -14.97 -6.72 17.42
C LYS A 39 -14.09 -6.11 16.33
N LEU A 40 -13.38 -5.03 16.62
CA LEU A 40 -12.45 -4.41 15.67
C LEU A 40 -11.25 -5.32 15.40
N ALA A 41 -10.66 -5.90 16.43
CA ALA A 41 -9.55 -6.85 16.30
C ALA A 41 -9.95 -8.11 15.51
N ASP A 42 -11.17 -8.62 15.72
CA ASP A 42 -11.68 -9.78 14.99
C ASP A 42 -11.93 -9.45 13.51
N LYS A 43 -12.43 -8.24 13.20
CA LYS A 43 -12.53 -7.75 11.81
C LYS A 43 -11.15 -7.62 11.15
N ILE A 44 -10.17 -7.04 11.85
CA ILE A 44 -8.79 -6.91 11.35
C ILE A 44 -8.21 -8.30 11.07
N ARG A 45 -8.36 -9.27 11.98
CA ARG A 45 -7.92 -10.66 11.76
C ARG A 45 -8.59 -11.34 10.57
N SER A 46 -9.90 -11.13 10.40
CA SER A 46 -10.64 -11.67 9.26
C SER A 46 -10.12 -11.10 7.93
N ASN A 47 -9.84 -9.81 7.89
CA ASN A 47 -9.28 -9.16 6.70
C ASN A 47 -7.86 -9.66 6.39
N ILE A 48 -7.00 -9.83 7.41
CA ILE A 48 -5.65 -10.41 7.23
C ILE A 48 -5.74 -11.82 6.62
N LYS A 49 -6.65 -12.67 7.14
CA LYS A 49 -6.86 -14.02 6.58
C LYS A 49 -7.35 -13.99 5.13
N ALA A 50 -8.28 -13.09 4.80
CA ALA A 50 -8.76 -12.94 3.43
C ALA A 50 -7.63 -12.52 2.47
N ILE A 51 -6.75 -11.61 2.91
CA ILE A 51 -5.58 -11.18 2.13
C ILE A 51 -4.59 -12.33 1.92
N GLN A 52 -4.31 -13.12 2.97
CA GLN A 52 -3.43 -14.28 2.85
C GLN A 52 -3.96 -15.35 1.90
N LEU A 53 -5.28 -15.58 1.90
CA LEU A 53 -5.91 -16.50 0.96
C LEU A 53 -5.81 -16.00 -0.49
N LEU A 54 -5.88 -14.69 -0.71
CA LEU A 54 -5.70 -14.08 -2.03
C LEU A 54 -4.25 -14.21 -2.53
N ASP A 55 -3.25 -14.05 -1.64
CA ASP A 55 -1.83 -14.30 -1.97
C ASP A 55 -1.60 -15.76 -2.38
N ILE A 56 -2.16 -16.73 -1.65
CA ILE A 56 -2.03 -18.16 -1.98
C ILE A 56 -2.69 -18.49 -3.33
N THR A 57 -3.79 -17.82 -3.69
CA THR A 57 -4.42 -18.01 -5.01
C THR A 57 -3.64 -17.35 -6.14
N LEU A 58 -2.84 -16.31 -5.87
CA LEU A 58 -1.97 -15.68 -6.87
C LEU A 58 -0.74 -16.55 -7.18
N ASP A 59 -0.19 -17.25 -6.19
CA ASP A 59 0.94 -18.18 -6.37
C ASP A 59 0.58 -19.43 -7.20
N TYR A 60 -0.71 -19.75 -7.36
CA TYR A 60 -1.17 -20.91 -8.15
C TYR A 60 -1.43 -20.60 -9.63
N GLU A 61 -1.48 -19.33 -10.02
CA GLU A 61 -1.71 -18.92 -11.42
C GLU A 61 -0.41 -18.61 -12.20
N SER A 62 0.76 -18.56 -11.54
CA SER A 62 2.05 -18.33 -12.19
C SER A 62 2.85 -19.63 -12.33
N ASN A 63 2.40 -20.54 -13.19
CA ASN A 63 3.30 -21.50 -13.84
C ASN A 63 3.72 -20.94 -15.19
N GLU A 64 5.03 -20.98 -15.42
CA GLU A 64 5.78 -20.69 -16.64
C GLU A 64 6.07 -19.21 -16.94
N GLU A 65 7.27 -18.77 -16.58
CA GLU A 65 8.33 -18.50 -17.57
C GLU A 65 9.69 -18.34 -16.87
N ASP A 66 10.68 -19.12 -17.33
CA ASP A 66 12.09 -19.02 -16.99
C ASP A 66 12.60 -17.59 -17.22
N ILE A 67 13.09 -16.91 -16.19
CA ILE A 67 13.86 -15.68 -16.36
C ILE A 67 15.09 -15.73 -15.45
N ASP A 68 16.22 -15.63 -16.13
CA ASP A 68 17.61 -15.67 -15.68
C ASP A 68 17.88 -15.18 -14.26
N ASP A 69 18.81 -15.92 -13.64
CA ASP A 69 19.45 -15.70 -12.35
C ASP A 69 20.27 -14.38 -12.37
N VAL A 70 19.58 -13.24 -12.38
CA VAL A 70 20.21 -11.92 -12.25
C VAL A 70 20.39 -11.64 -10.77
N ILE A 71 21.63 -11.69 -10.31
CA ILE A 71 22.04 -11.28 -8.96
C ILE A 71 21.68 -9.80 -8.78
N TYR A 72 20.54 -9.54 -8.13
CA TYR A 72 20.14 -8.19 -7.73
C TYR A 72 21.03 -7.78 -6.55
N GLY A 73 21.80 -6.69 -6.73
CA GLY A 73 22.70 -6.16 -5.71
C GLY A 73 22.00 -6.06 -4.36
N ASP A 74 22.59 -6.72 -3.36
CA ASP A 74 22.07 -6.96 -2.01
C ASP A 74 22.04 -5.70 -1.12
N GLU A 75 22.20 -4.52 -1.73
CA GLU A 75 22.19 -3.25 -1.01
C GLU A 75 20.74 -2.79 -0.84
N THR A 76 20.27 -2.92 0.40
CA THR A 76 19.01 -2.35 0.85
C THR A 76 19.09 -0.83 0.78
N LEU A 77 18.62 -0.27 -0.34
CA LEU A 77 18.52 1.18 -0.53
C LEU A 77 17.55 1.78 0.50
N THR A 78 18.06 2.64 1.37
CA THR A 78 17.28 3.33 2.42
C THR A 78 16.59 4.58 1.86
N PRO A 79 15.38 4.94 2.31
CA PRO A 79 14.69 6.13 1.82
C PRO A 79 15.51 7.42 2.02
N VAL A 80 15.64 8.23 0.97
CA VAL A 80 16.35 9.52 1.01
C VAL A 80 15.36 10.64 1.31
N MET A 81 15.72 11.57 2.20
CA MET A 81 14.96 12.80 2.44
C MET A 81 15.62 13.98 1.73
N ASN A 82 14.81 14.86 1.16
CA ASN A 82 15.27 16.14 0.64
C ASN A 82 15.53 17.15 1.77
N ASN A 83 16.01 18.34 1.41
CA ASN A 83 16.31 19.43 2.36
C ASN A 83 15.08 19.97 3.12
N GLU A 84 13.87 19.59 2.71
CA GLU A 84 12.61 19.96 3.36
C GLU A 84 12.10 18.87 4.32
N GLY A 85 12.84 17.76 4.45
CA GLY A 85 12.47 16.62 5.29
C GLY A 85 11.42 15.70 4.65
N ILE A 86 11.28 15.74 3.33
CA ILE A 86 10.32 14.92 2.57
C ILE A 86 11.06 13.76 1.92
N TYR A 87 10.52 12.55 2.03
CA TYR A 87 11.07 11.37 1.35
C TYR A 87 10.95 11.48 -0.17
N GLU A 88 12.06 11.29 -0.87
CA GLU A 88 12.13 11.25 -2.32
C GLU A 88 11.90 9.84 -2.84
N TYR A 89 11.07 9.73 -3.88
CA TYR A 89 10.78 8.47 -4.54
C TYR A 89 10.79 8.62 -6.05
N ARG A 90 11.29 7.59 -6.73
CA ARG A 90 11.09 7.38 -8.17
C ARG A 90 9.97 6.37 -8.38
N PHE A 91 8.97 6.73 -9.16
CA PHE A 91 7.82 5.85 -9.42
C PHE A 91 8.04 4.95 -10.62
N CYS A 92 7.77 3.65 -10.46
CA CYS A 92 7.86 2.69 -11.56
C CYS A 92 6.82 3.00 -12.65
N PRO A 93 7.20 3.12 -13.93
CA PRO A 93 6.24 3.41 -14.99
C PRO A 93 5.21 2.29 -15.18
N ALA A 94 5.60 1.03 -14.95
CA ALA A 94 4.74 -0.13 -15.14
C ALA A 94 3.72 -0.33 -14.01
N CYS A 95 4.16 -0.28 -12.75
CA CYS A 95 3.31 -0.63 -11.60
C CYS A 95 3.07 0.52 -10.60
N GLN A 96 3.66 1.69 -10.83
CA GLN A 96 3.53 2.90 -9.99
C GLN A 96 3.96 2.73 -8.53
N ALA A 97 4.73 1.68 -8.20
CA ALA A 97 5.37 1.56 -6.90
C ALA A 97 6.38 2.70 -6.69
N GLY A 98 6.47 3.24 -5.47
CA GLY A 98 7.53 4.15 -5.07
C GLY A 98 8.81 3.37 -4.79
N ASN A 99 9.91 3.77 -5.43
CA ASN A 99 11.22 3.15 -5.29
C ASN A 99 12.21 4.22 -4.85
N HIS A 100 13.37 3.77 -4.38
CA HIS A 100 14.50 4.66 -4.15
C HIS A 100 14.81 5.48 -5.43
N PRO A 101 15.20 6.76 -5.34
CA PRO A 101 15.55 7.57 -6.51
C PRO A 101 16.57 6.90 -7.44
N ASP A 102 17.58 6.25 -6.86
CA ASP A 102 18.63 5.54 -7.59
C ASP A 102 18.30 4.08 -7.95
N ALA A 103 17.06 3.63 -7.72
CA ALA A 103 16.66 2.28 -8.09
C ALA A 103 16.70 2.10 -9.61
N ILE A 104 17.50 1.12 -10.07
CA ILE A 104 17.57 0.70 -11.48
C ILE A 104 16.39 -0.21 -11.84
N TYR A 105 15.90 -1.00 -10.88
CA TYR A 105 14.80 -1.94 -11.04
C TYR A 105 13.71 -1.68 -10.02
N CYS A 106 12.47 -1.97 -10.40
CA CYS A 106 11.34 -1.82 -9.49
C CYS A 106 11.38 -2.89 -8.39
N ILE A 107 11.24 -2.47 -7.13
CA ILE A 107 11.15 -3.38 -5.98
C ILE A 107 10.02 -4.40 -6.12
N ARG A 108 8.90 -3.98 -6.74
CA ARG A 108 7.66 -4.77 -6.86
C ARG A 108 7.63 -5.64 -8.10
N CYS A 109 7.75 -5.06 -9.30
CA CYS A 109 7.59 -5.81 -10.56
C CYS A 109 8.91 -6.19 -11.23
N LYS A 110 10.07 -5.84 -10.64
CA LYS A 110 11.42 -6.10 -11.15
C LYS A 110 11.73 -5.57 -12.56
N VAL A 111 10.81 -4.83 -13.18
CA VAL A 111 11.03 -4.14 -14.45
C VAL A 111 12.04 -3.00 -14.24
N LYS A 112 12.92 -2.82 -15.22
CA LYS A 112 13.89 -1.71 -15.27
C LYS A 112 13.18 -0.36 -15.31
N MET A 113 13.61 0.59 -14.48
CA MET A 113 12.96 1.87 -14.25
C MET A 113 13.65 3.05 -14.91
#